data_AF-A0A9J7MT13-F1
#
_entry.id   AF-A0A9J7MT13-F1
#
_cell.length_a   1.000
_cell.length_b   1.000
_cell.length_c   1.000
_cell.angle_alpha   90.00
_cell.angle_beta   90.00
_cell.angle_gamma   90.00
#
_symmetry.space_group_name_H-M   'P 1'
#
loop_
_entity.id
_entity.type
_entity.pdbx_description
1 polymer ?
#
loop_
_entity_poly.entity_id
_entity_poly.type
_entity_poly.pdbx_seq_one_letter_code
_entity_poly.pdbx_strand_id
1 'polypeptide(L)'
;MIYLADKEVQRRKRLAKEEERDNVVLLDQQLENVHTFDYLGSRMQCDGDQKADVKHRMDIAQSRFSSMHHIWRDHRLPQRMKLRLYKSSVCSTFTHGCEAWDLTQDVTRMINGFNSRCLQVITKKHFRDTATHPDFNLVAAIRRRRLRYLGHVLRMDPSRLVRRTLKAYVCGGENPPEGSLLMDCDLPFELAARQARNRQMWNAKVNKIN
;
A
#
# COMPACT_ATOMS: atom_id res chain seq x y z
N MET A 1 -2.73 -33.39 1.31
CA MET A 1 -3.58 -33.76 0.14
C MET A 1 -4.86 -32.94 0.05
N ILE A 2 -5.60 -32.68 1.15
CA ILE A 2 -6.89 -31.95 1.11
C ILE A 2 -6.76 -30.47 0.67
N TYR A 3 -5.72 -29.75 1.13
CA TYR A 3 -5.55 -28.31 0.87
C TYR A 3 -5.25 -27.93 -0.61
N LEU A 4 -4.67 -28.86 -1.37
CA LEU A 4 -4.40 -28.67 -2.80
C LEU A 4 -5.67 -28.83 -3.64
N ALA A 5 -6.56 -29.74 -3.23
CA ALA A 5 -7.85 -29.95 -3.90
C ALA A 5 -8.76 -28.72 -3.74
N ASP A 6 -8.83 -28.12 -2.55
CA ASP A 6 -9.66 -26.93 -2.31
C ASP A 6 -9.24 -25.73 -3.15
N LYS A 7 -7.93 -25.49 -3.30
CA LYS A 7 -7.41 -24.40 -4.15
C LYS A 7 -7.76 -24.60 -5.62
N GLU A 8 -7.68 -25.83 -6.10
CA GLU A 8 -8.00 -26.15 -7.49
C GLU A 8 -9.51 -26.04 -7.76
N VAL A 9 -10.35 -26.44 -6.80
CA VAL A 9 -11.81 -26.23 -6.86
C VAL A 9 -12.16 -24.73 -6.90
N GLN A 10 -11.52 -23.92 -6.06
CA GLN A 10 -11.71 -22.47 -6.07
C GLN A 10 -11.24 -21.82 -7.38
N ARG A 11 -10.12 -22.30 -7.95
CA ARG A 11 -9.62 -21.86 -9.25
C ARG A 11 -10.60 -22.17 -10.37
N ARG A 12 -11.15 -23.38 -10.43
CA ARG A 12 -12.16 -23.76 -11.43
C ARG A 12 -13.43 -22.94 -11.33
N LYS A 13 -13.92 -22.67 -10.11
CA LYS A 13 -15.06 -21.78 -9.88
C LYS A 13 -14.80 -20.35 -10.36
N ARG A 14 -13.56 -19.86 -10.25
CA ARG A 14 -13.17 -18.54 -10.77
C ARG A 14 -13.15 -18.52 -12.30
N LEU A 15 -12.52 -19.50 -12.93
CA LEU A 15 -12.46 -19.62 -14.39
C LEU A 15 -13.87 -19.69 -15.01
N ALA A 16 -14.77 -20.50 -14.43
CA ALA A 16 -16.15 -20.58 -14.88
C ALA A 16 -16.89 -19.23 -14.79
N LYS A 17 -16.60 -18.43 -13.76
CA LYS A 17 -17.16 -17.09 -13.56
C LYS A 17 -16.51 -16.03 -14.45
N GLU A 18 -15.33 -16.30 -15.00
CA GLU A 18 -14.64 -15.45 -15.98
C GLU A 18 -15.23 -15.69 -17.39
N GLU A 19 -15.55 -16.94 -17.73
CA GLU A 19 -16.19 -17.32 -19.01
C GLU A 19 -17.64 -16.83 -19.13
N GLU A 20 -18.37 -16.71 -18.00
CA GLU A 20 -19.76 -16.20 -17.98
C GLU A 20 -19.85 -14.69 -18.26
N ARG A 21 -18.73 -13.96 -18.20
CA ARG A 21 -18.72 -12.50 -18.34
C ARG A 21 -18.70 -12.04 -19.79
N ASP A 22 -19.36 -10.92 -20.04
CA ASP A 22 -19.36 -10.27 -21.35
C ASP A 22 -17.95 -9.97 -21.83
N ASN A 23 -17.73 -10.18 -23.13
CA ASN A 23 -16.45 -9.97 -23.77
C ASN A 23 -16.31 -8.51 -24.21
N VAL A 24 -15.18 -7.90 -23.89
CA VAL A 24 -14.84 -6.54 -24.33
C VAL A 24 -13.96 -6.62 -25.58
N VAL A 25 -14.34 -5.93 -26.64
CA VAL A 25 -13.54 -5.82 -27.87
C VAL A 25 -12.88 -4.44 -27.91
N LEU A 26 -11.56 -4.42 -28.09
CA LEU A 26 -10.77 -3.21 -28.27
C LEU A 26 -10.00 -3.32 -29.58
N LEU A 27 -10.22 -2.37 -30.50
CA LEU A 27 -9.53 -2.33 -31.80
C LEU A 27 -9.63 -3.66 -32.57
N ASP A 28 -10.85 -4.21 -32.65
CA ASP A 28 -11.16 -5.51 -33.28
C ASP A 28 -10.50 -6.74 -32.62
N GLN A 29 -9.86 -6.58 -31.46
CA GLN A 29 -9.31 -7.67 -30.66
C GLN A 29 -10.16 -7.91 -29.41
N GLN A 30 -10.59 -9.15 -29.21
CA GLN A 30 -11.25 -9.58 -27.99
C GLN A 30 -10.22 -9.62 -26.84
N LEU A 31 -10.51 -8.91 -25.76
CA LEU A 31 -9.68 -8.92 -24.56
C LEU A 31 -10.00 -10.15 -23.70
N GLU A 32 -8.96 -10.71 -23.09
CA GLU A 32 -9.11 -11.83 -22.15
C GLU A 32 -9.73 -11.34 -20.83
N ASN A 33 -10.77 -12.03 -20.38
CA ASN A 33 -11.39 -11.79 -19.07
C ASN A 33 -10.60 -12.50 -17.97
N VAL A 34 -9.90 -11.73 -17.13
CA VAL A 34 -9.12 -12.25 -16.00
C VAL A 34 -9.64 -11.71 -14.66
N HIS A 35 -9.70 -12.56 -13.63
CA HIS A 35 -10.10 -12.13 -12.27
C HIS A 35 -9.00 -11.31 -11.59
N THR A 36 -7.74 -11.56 -11.92
CA THR A 36 -6.59 -10.88 -11.31
C THR A 36 -5.60 -10.47 -12.38
N PHE A 37 -5.25 -9.19 -12.40
CA PHE A 37 -4.41 -8.58 -13.42
C PHE A 37 -3.28 -7.79 -12.74
N ASP A 38 -2.04 -8.03 -13.16
CA ASP A 38 -0.88 -7.31 -12.65
C ASP A 38 -0.55 -6.16 -13.61
N TYR A 39 -0.70 -4.92 -13.15
CA TYR A 39 -0.45 -3.70 -13.93
C TYR A 39 0.57 -2.80 -13.24
N LEU A 40 1.68 -2.50 -13.92
CA LEU A 40 2.79 -1.68 -13.39
C LEU A 40 3.26 -2.16 -11.99
N GLY A 41 3.21 -3.49 -11.80
CA GLY A 41 3.57 -4.18 -10.57
C GLY A 41 2.51 -4.17 -9.46
N SER A 42 1.36 -3.50 -9.64
CA SER A 42 0.24 -3.57 -8.71
C SER A 42 -0.81 -4.57 -9.19
N ARG A 43 -1.33 -5.36 -8.25
CA ARG A 43 -2.28 -6.43 -8.50
C ARG A 43 -3.71 -5.93 -8.31
N MET A 44 -4.46 -5.90 -9.41
CA MET A 44 -5.87 -5.54 -9.41
C MET A 44 -6.73 -6.81 -9.42
N GLN A 45 -7.82 -6.80 -8.64
CA GLN A 45 -8.82 -7.86 -8.65
C GLN A 45 -10.18 -7.33 -9.09
N CYS A 46 -10.96 -8.18 -9.75
CA CYS A 46 -12.25 -7.77 -10.28
C CYS A 46 -13.29 -7.45 -9.19
N ASP A 47 -13.16 -8.02 -7.99
CA ASP A 47 -14.02 -7.69 -6.85
C ASP A 47 -13.70 -6.32 -6.22
N GLY A 48 -12.65 -5.64 -6.70
CA GLY A 48 -12.19 -4.37 -6.16
C GLY A 48 -11.44 -4.50 -4.84
N ASP A 49 -11.11 -5.72 -4.38
CA ASP A 49 -10.41 -5.90 -3.12
C ASP A 49 -8.92 -5.54 -3.24
N GLN A 50 -8.58 -4.38 -2.71
CA GLN A 50 -7.20 -3.90 -2.57
C GLN A 50 -6.31 -4.77 -1.68
N LYS A 51 -6.88 -5.61 -0.78
CA LYS A 51 -6.07 -6.45 0.12
C LYS A 51 -5.18 -7.42 -0.65
N ALA A 52 -5.58 -7.80 -1.87
CA ALA A 52 -4.76 -8.62 -2.74
C ALA A 52 -3.48 -7.93 -3.19
N ASP A 53 -3.51 -6.63 -3.50
CA ASP A 53 -2.30 -5.87 -3.84
C ASP A 53 -1.39 -5.72 -2.61
N VAL A 54 -1.97 -5.38 -1.46
CA VAL A 54 -1.22 -5.26 -0.19
C VAL A 54 -0.51 -6.57 0.13
N LYS A 55 -1.21 -7.71 -0.01
CA LYS A 55 -0.63 -9.03 0.22
C LYS A 55 0.43 -9.37 -0.82
N HIS A 56 0.19 -9.06 -2.09
CA HIS A 56 1.18 -9.26 -3.15
C HIS A 56 2.49 -8.51 -2.86
N ARG A 57 2.42 -7.22 -2.50
CA ARG A 57 3.60 -6.45 -2.08
C ARG A 57 4.23 -6.98 -0.80
N MET A 58 3.43 -7.47 0.14
CA MET A 58 3.92 -8.10 1.35
C MET A 58 4.75 -9.35 1.04
N ASP A 59 4.28 -10.19 0.12
CA ASP A 59 4.97 -11.43 -0.28
C ASP A 59 6.29 -11.11 -0.98
N ILE A 60 6.32 -10.11 -1.86
CA ILE A 60 7.56 -9.64 -2.51
C ILE A 60 8.54 -9.09 -1.45
N ALA A 61 8.07 -8.23 -0.54
CA ALA A 61 8.90 -7.66 0.51
C ALA A 61 9.41 -8.73 1.49
N GLN A 62 8.58 -9.73 1.80
CA GLN A 62 8.95 -10.87 2.64
C GLN A 62 10.03 -11.72 1.96
N SER A 63 9.90 -11.99 0.66
CA SER A 63 10.94 -12.68 -0.12
C SER A 63 12.27 -11.92 -0.07
N ARG A 64 12.24 -10.60 -0.25
CA ARG A 64 13.41 -9.73 -0.14
C ARG A 64 14.01 -9.73 1.27
N PHE A 65 13.17 -9.74 2.31
CA PHE A 65 13.62 -9.85 3.69
C PHE A 65 14.32 -11.20 3.93
N SER A 66 13.74 -12.29 3.46
CA SER A 66 14.29 -13.64 3.59
C SER A 66 15.61 -13.83 2.85
N SER A 67 15.77 -13.25 1.65
CA SER A 67 17.03 -13.32 0.92
C SER A 67 18.19 -12.65 1.67
N MET A 68 17.89 -11.69 2.55
CA MET A 68 18.85 -10.96 3.38
C MET A 68 19.11 -11.61 4.75
N HIS A 69 18.70 -12.88 4.96
CA HIS A 69 18.80 -13.55 6.27
C HIS A 69 20.19 -13.54 6.90
N HIS A 70 21.26 -13.62 6.10
CA HIS A 70 22.65 -13.58 6.57
C HIS A 70 22.98 -12.23 7.24
N ILE A 71 22.46 -11.12 6.71
CA ILE A 71 22.62 -9.76 7.28
C ILE A 71 21.93 -9.68 8.64
N TRP A 72 20.73 -10.25 8.77
CA TRP A 72 19.98 -10.20 10.02
C TRP A 72 20.64 -11.02 11.13
N ARG A 73 21.29 -12.13 10.76
CA ARG A 73 22.00 -13.03 11.68
C ARG A 73 23.41 -12.54 12.05
N ASP A 74 24.06 -11.71 11.22
CA ASP A 74 25.43 -11.28 11.48
C ASP A 74 25.54 -10.38 12.72
N HIS A 75 26.28 -10.82 13.74
CA HIS A 75 26.47 -10.10 15.00
C HIS A 75 27.43 -8.91 14.87
N ARG A 76 28.27 -8.88 13.84
CA ARG A 76 29.23 -7.78 13.59
C ARG A 76 28.54 -6.51 13.11
N LEU A 77 27.35 -6.63 12.52
CA LEU A 77 26.61 -5.49 12.00
C LEU A 77 25.76 -4.84 13.11
N PRO A 78 25.92 -3.54 13.38
CA PRO A 78 25.12 -2.85 14.38
C PRO A 78 23.64 -2.82 13.97
N GLN A 79 22.74 -2.92 14.96
CA GLN A 79 21.29 -2.89 14.75
C GLN A 79 20.84 -1.67 13.96
N ARG A 80 21.43 -0.50 14.21
CA ARG A 80 21.15 0.74 13.46
C ARG A 80 21.35 0.57 11.95
N MET A 81 22.39 -0.16 11.54
CA MET A 81 22.67 -0.39 10.12
C MET A 81 21.71 -1.41 9.51
N LYS A 82 21.38 -2.48 10.25
CA LYS A 82 20.35 -3.45 9.83
C LYS A 82 18.99 -2.76 9.63
N LEU A 83 18.60 -1.85 10.53
CA LEU A 83 17.38 -1.06 10.39
C LEU A 83 17.41 -0.13 9.17
N ARG A 84 18.56 0.46 8.83
CA ARG A 84 18.71 1.26 7.60
C ARG A 84 18.55 0.39 6.34
N LEU A 85 19.12 -0.81 6.33
CA LEU A 85 18.98 -1.77 5.23
C LEU A 85 17.53 -2.23 5.09
N TYR A 86 16.87 -2.55 6.19
CA TYR A 86 15.44 -2.88 6.21
C TYR A 86 14.58 -1.77 5.58
N LYS A 87 14.76 -0.52 6.02
CA LYS A 87 14.03 0.64 5.48
C LYS A 87 14.29 0.84 3.97
N SER A 88 15.54 0.76 3.54
CA SER A 88 15.95 1.06 2.17
C SER A 88 15.69 -0.06 1.16
N SER A 89 15.62 -1.31 1.59
CA SER A 89 15.45 -2.46 0.70
C SER A 89 14.07 -3.12 0.83
N VAL A 90 13.62 -3.39 2.05
CA VAL A 90 12.38 -4.16 2.29
C VAL A 90 11.18 -3.22 2.33
N CYS A 91 11.25 -2.14 3.12
CA CYS A 91 10.15 -1.18 3.20
C CYS A 91 9.95 -0.40 1.90
N SER A 92 11.03 -0.08 1.17
CA SER A 92 10.91 0.58 -0.15
C SER A 92 10.18 -0.29 -1.16
N THR A 93 10.47 -1.60 -1.18
CA THR A 93 9.77 -2.60 -2.00
C THR A 93 8.30 -2.73 -1.59
N PHE A 94 8.03 -2.79 -0.29
CA PHE A 94 6.66 -2.90 0.23
C PHE A 94 5.81 -1.67 -0.10
N THR A 95 6.38 -0.46 0.04
CA THR A 95 5.64 0.81 -0.12
C THR A 95 5.44 1.23 -1.58
N HIS A 96 5.76 0.37 -2.54
CA HIS A 96 5.52 0.67 -3.94
C HIS A 96 4.02 0.61 -4.24
N GLY A 97 3.44 1.73 -4.69
CA GLY A 97 2.01 1.81 -5.04
C GLY A 97 1.07 1.98 -3.84
N CYS A 98 1.60 2.21 -2.63
CA CYS A 98 0.79 2.36 -1.43
C CYS A 98 -0.15 3.59 -1.44
N GLU A 99 0.06 4.51 -2.39
CA GLU A 99 -0.79 5.66 -2.65
C GLU A 99 -2.20 5.26 -3.12
N ALA A 100 -2.34 4.07 -3.73
CA ALA A 100 -3.60 3.53 -4.22
C ALA A 100 -4.37 2.68 -3.18
N TRP A 101 -3.77 2.39 -2.02
CA TRP A 101 -4.43 1.62 -0.96
C TRP A 101 -5.21 2.53 -0.02
N ASP A 102 -6.37 2.09 0.43
CA ASP A 102 -7.02 2.58 1.63
C ASP A 102 -6.51 1.84 2.87
N LEU A 103 -6.03 2.62 3.84
CA LEU A 103 -5.53 2.13 5.11
C LEU A 103 -6.68 1.85 6.08
N THR A 104 -7.54 0.91 5.71
CA THR A 104 -8.55 0.36 6.62
C THR A 104 -7.89 -0.26 7.86
N GLN A 105 -8.67 -0.47 8.92
CA GLN A 105 -8.15 -1.07 10.16
C GLN A 105 -7.52 -2.46 9.92
N ASP A 106 -8.10 -3.26 9.02
CA ASP A 106 -7.59 -4.58 8.66
C ASP A 106 -6.23 -4.49 7.94
N VAL A 107 -6.13 -3.61 6.94
CA VAL A 107 -4.88 -3.37 6.19
C VAL A 107 -3.79 -2.87 7.14
N THR A 108 -4.14 -1.93 8.03
CA THR A 108 -3.23 -1.41 9.04
C THR A 108 -2.74 -2.49 9.99
N ARG A 109 -3.62 -3.38 10.48
CA ARG A 109 -3.25 -4.55 11.30
C ARG A 109 -2.31 -5.49 10.56
N MET A 110 -2.57 -5.75 9.27
CA MET A 110 -1.73 -6.59 8.42
C MET A 110 -0.30 -6.02 8.27
N ILE A 111 -0.20 -4.73 7.96
CA ILE A 111 1.07 -4.01 7.81
C ILE A 111 1.86 -4.02 9.13
N ASN A 112 1.19 -3.73 10.26
CA ASN A 112 1.82 -3.74 11.58
C ASN A 112 2.32 -5.14 11.96
N GLY A 113 1.54 -6.19 11.69
CA GLY A 113 1.95 -7.57 11.93
C GLY A 113 3.16 -8.00 11.08
N PHE A 114 3.21 -7.59 9.82
CA PHE A 114 4.38 -7.80 8.97
C PHE A 114 5.62 -7.06 9.48
N ASN A 115 5.48 -5.77 9.78
CA ASN A 115 6.57 -4.93 10.26
C ASN A 115 7.13 -5.45 11.59
N SER A 116 6.27 -5.83 12.53
CA SER A 116 6.66 -6.35 13.85
C SER A 116 7.45 -7.66 13.73
N ARG A 117 7.03 -8.59 12.86
CA ARG A 117 7.79 -9.82 12.59
C ARG A 117 9.19 -9.54 12.05
N CYS A 118 9.32 -8.60 11.11
CA CYS A 118 10.61 -8.21 10.55
C CYS A 118 11.50 -7.53 11.61
N LEU A 119 10.93 -6.63 12.40
CA LEU A 119 11.64 -5.92 13.46
C LEU A 119 12.10 -6.86 14.57
N GLN A 120 11.27 -7.80 15.02
CA GLN A 120 11.65 -8.82 16.00
C GLN A 120 12.90 -9.59 15.55
N VAL A 121 13.01 -9.96 14.27
CA VAL A 121 14.18 -10.66 13.75
C VAL A 121 15.43 -9.78 13.79
N ILE A 122 15.30 -8.48 13.49
CA ILE A 122 16.41 -7.52 13.45
C ILE A 122 16.88 -7.12 14.84
N THR A 123 15.94 -6.80 15.74
CA THR A 123 16.19 -6.17 17.05
C THR A 123 16.21 -7.17 18.20
N LYS A 124 15.74 -8.40 17.97
CA LYS A 124 15.60 -9.47 18.98
C LYS A 124 14.65 -9.11 20.14
N LYS A 125 13.87 -8.04 20.02
CA LYS A 125 12.82 -7.67 20.99
C LYS A 125 11.62 -8.60 20.89
N HIS A 126 10.81 -8.66 21.94
CA HIS A 126 9.58 -9.44 21.90
C HIS A 126 8.58 -8.83 20.89
N PHE A 127 7.76 -9.68 20.25
CA PHE A 127 6.81 -9.24 19.23
C PHE A 127 5.88 -8.14 19.74
N ARG A 128 5.37 -8.28 20.97
CA ARG A 128 4.50 -7.29 21.62
C ARG A 128 5.19 -5.92 21.73
N ASP A 129 6.47 -5.87 22.08
CA ASP A 129 7.21 -4.62 22.21
C ASP A 129 7.36 -3.94 20.86
N THR A 130 7.68 -4.71 19.81
CA THR A 130 7.78 -4.18 18.45
C THR A 130 6.44 -3.78 17.84
N ALA A 131 5.33 -4.36 18.31
CA ALA A 131 3.99 -4.02 17.85
C ALA A 131 3.48 -2.72 18.50
N THR A 132 3.78 -2.51 19.78
CA THR A 132 3.36 -1.30 20.51
C THR A 132 4.30 -0.13 20.27
N HIS A 133 5.61 -0.37 20.30
CA HIS A 133 6.66 0.66 20.16
C HIS A 133 7.69 0.24 19.11
N PRO A 134 7.32 0.24 17.82
CA PRO A 134 8.22 -0.21 16.77
C PRO A 134 9.45 0.71 16.62
N ASP A 135 10.64 0.12 16.48
CA ASP A 135 11.86 0.85 16.07
C ASP A 135 11.72 1.56 14.71
N PHE A 136 10.73 1.15 13.90
CA PHE A 136 10.31 1.83 12.69
C PHE A 136 8.81 1.64 12.44
N ASN A 137 8.05 2.74 12.44
CA ASN A 137 6.63 2.72 12.13
C ASN A 137 6.38 2.72 10.61
N LEU A 138 6.11 1.55 10.04
CA LEU A 138 5.86 1.39 8.60
C LEU A 138 4.53 2.03 8.17
N VAL A 139 3.49 1.97 9.00
CA VAL A 139 2.19 2.60 8.72
C VAL A 139 2.35 4.11 8.64
N ALA A 140 3.05 4.72 9.60
CA ALA A 140 3.35 6.16 9.55
C ALA A 140 4.19 6.52 8.31
N ALA A 141 5.15 5.67 7.90
CA ALA A 141 5.91 5.90 6.68
C ALA A 141 5.02 5.90 5.43
N ILE A 142 4.03 5.01 5.35
CA ILE A 142 3.04 4.97 4.27
C ILE A 142 2.15 6.21 4.32
N ARG A 143 1.58 6.56 5.47
CA ARG A 143 0.78 7.80 5.65
C ARG A 143 1.54 9.05 5.21
N ARG A 144 2.82 9.18 5.59
CA ARG A 144 3.70 10.27 5.12
C ARG A 144 3.86 10.29 3.60
N ARG A 145 4.04 9.13 2.98
CA ARG A 145 4.18 9.01 1.52
C ARG A 145 2.88 9.38 0.80
N ARG A 146 1.74 8.88 1.30
CA ARG A 146 0.39 9.19 0.81
C ARG A 146 0.09 10.69 0.92
N LEU A 147 0.33 11.31 2.06
CA LEU A 147 0.12 12.75 2.24
C LEU A 147 1.06 13.61 1.37
N ARG A 148 2.30 13.16 1.13
CA ARG A 148 3.21 13.82 0.20
C ARG A 148 2.71 13.76 -1.25
N TYR A 149 2.21 12.59 -1.66
CA TYR A 149 1.59 12.38 -2.97
C TYR A 149 0.32 13.21 -3.12
N LEU A 150 -0.55 13.25 -2.11
CA LEU A 150 -1.73 14.11 -2.09
C LEU A 150 -1.34 15.57 -2.34
N GLY A 151 -0.34 16.09 -1.63
CA GLY A 151 0.15 17.45 -1.86
C GLY A 151 0.64 17.67 -3.30
N HIS A 152 1.25 16.66 -3.92
CA HIS A 152 1.65 16.72 -5.32
C HIS A 152 0.43 16.82 -6.25
N VAL A 153 -0.59 15.98 -6.06
CA VAL A 153 -1.86 16.02 -6.81
C VAL A 153 -2.57 17.38 -6.63
N LEU A 154 -2.62 17.90 -5.40
CA LEU A 154 -3.20 19.19 -5.06
C LEU A 154 -2.45 20.40 -5.64
N ARG A 155 -1.24 20.21 -6.16
CA ARG A 155 -0.47 21.24 -6.88
C ARG A 155 -0.52 21.05 -8.40
N MET A 156 -1.03 19.93 -8.90
CA MET A 156 -1.20 19.71 -10.34
C MET A 156 -2.21 20.69 -10.94
N ASP A 157 -2.09 20.89 -12.25
CA ASP A 157 -3.05 21.66 -13.03
C ASP A 157 -4.48 21.09 -12.87
N PRO A 158 -5.52 21.94 -12.73
CA PRO A 158 -6.91 21.52 -12.60
C PRO A 158 -7.43 20.60 -13.72
N SER A 159 -6.86 20.67 -14.93
CA SER A 159 -7.25 19.81 -16.06
C SER A 159 -6.77 18.36 -15.93
N ARG A 160 -5.73 18.11 -15.11
CA ARG A 160 -5.16 16.77 -14.94
C ARG A 160 -6.19 15.80 -14.38
N LEU A 161 -6.35 14.66 -15.07
CA LEU A 161 -7.36 13.65 -14.73
C LEU A 161 -7.29 13.24 -13.25
N VAL A 162 -6.10 12.96 -12.71
CA VAL A 162 -5.90 12.56 -11.30
C VAL A 162 -6.44 13.59 -10.31
N ARG A 163 -6.28 14.89 -10.61
CA ARG A 163 -6.80 15.95 -9.76
C ARG A 163 -8.31 16.08 -9.90
N ARG A 164 -8.83 15.97 -11.12
CA ARG A 164 -10.28 16.02 -11.39
C ARG A 164 -11.01 14.87 -10.73
N THR A 165 -10.49 13.65 -10.82
CA THR A 165 -11.06 12.46 -10.19
C THR A 165 -11.03 12.58 -8.68
N LEU A 166 -9.90 13.01 -8.09
CA LEU A 166 -9.82 13.25 -6.65
C LEU A 166 -10.79 14.34 -6.19
N LYS A 167 -10.95 15.43 -6.96
CA LYS A 167 -11.94 16.48 -6.65
C LYS A 167 -13.37 15.94 -6.73
N ALA A 168 -13.71 15.19 -7.78
CA ALA A 168 -15.03 14.59 -7.95
C ALA A 168 -15.36 13.61 -6.82
N TYR A 169 -14.38 12.81 -6.41
CA TYR A 169 -14.47 11.90 -5.28
C TYR A 169 -14.83 12.61 -3.97
N VAL A 170 -14.31 13.81 -3.74
CA VAL A 170 -14.62 14.63 -2.54
C VAL A 170 -15.92 15.41 -2.68
N CYS A 171 -16.21 15.94 -3.87
CA CYS A 171 -17.39 16.76 -4.13
C CYS A 171 -18.70 15.94 -4.25
N GLY A 172 -18.62 14.61 -4.30
CA GLY A 172 -19.76 13.71 -4.35
C GLY A 172 -20.64 13.66 -3.09
N GLY A 173 -20.28 14.39 -2.03
CA GLY A 173 -21.13 14.60 -0.84
C GLY A 173 -20.94 13.62 0.31
N GLU A 174 -20.16 12.56 0.13
CA GLU A 174 -19.79 11.64 1.21
C GLU A 174 -18.44 12.06 1.81
N ASN A 175 -18.34 11.98 3.14
CA ASN A 175 -17.03 12.09 3.80
C ASN A 175 -16.08 11.05 3.18
N PRO A 176 -14.81 11.40 2.90
CA PRO A 176 -13.87 10.43 2.36
C PRO A 176 -13.86 9.17 3.24
N PRO A 177 -14.01 7.96 2.67
CA PRO A 177 -14.09 6.75 3.45
C PRO A 177 -12.83 6.57 4.29
N GLU A 178 -13.00 5.85 5.40
CA GLU A 178 -11.92 5.60 6.35
C GLU A 178 -10.72 4.96 5.64
N GLY A 179 -9.52 5.47 5.91
CA GLY A 179 -8.30 4.97 5.30
C GLY A 179 -8.00 5.51 3.91
N SER A 180 -8.89 6.28 3.27
CA SER A 180 -8.66 6.87 1.94
C SER A 180 -7.43 7.78 1.87
N LEU A 181 -7.03 8.21 0.67
CA LEU A 181 -5.86 9.09 0.47
C LEU A 181 -5.97 10.40 1.27
N LEU A 182 -7.19 10.79 1.64
CA LEU A 182 -7.52 12.02 2.35
C LEU A 182 -7.61 11.84 3.87
N MET A 183 -7.39 10.65 4.40
CA MET A 183 -7.52 10.37 5.84
C MET A 183 -6.64 11.26 6.75
N ASP A 184 -5.55 11.81 6.20
CA ASP A 184 -4.59 12.69 6.90
C ASP A 184 -4.79 14.18 6.53
N CYS A 185 -5.92 14.49 5.89
CA CYS A 185 -6.26 15.82 5.39
C CYS A 185 -7.54 16.35 6.03
N ASP A 186 -7.39 17.04 7.16
CA ASP A 186 -8.50 17.64 7.93
C ASP A 186 -9.11 18.90 7.28
N LEU A 187 -8.71 19.24 6.05
CA LEU A 187 -9.16 20.43 5.35
C LEU A 187 -10.01 20.07 4.13
N PRO A 188 -11.04 20.88 3.82
CA PRO A 188 -11.74 20.82 2.54
C PRO A 188 -10.77 20.90 1.37
N PHE A 189 -11.10 20.22 0.27
CA PHE A 189 -10.22 20.04 -0.89
C PHE A 189 -9.58 21.35 -1.39
N GLU A 190 -10.37 22.43 -1.52
CA GLU A 190 -9.86 23.72 -2.01
C GLU A 190 -8.91 24.41 -1.01
N LEU A 191 -9.18 24.29 0.29
CA LEU A 191 -8.30 24.82 1.33
C LEU A 191 -7.01 24.00 1.42
N ALA A 192 -7.11 22.68 1.32
CA ALA A 192 -5.96 21.79 1.22
C ALA A 192 -5.11 22.13 -0.01
N ALA A 193 -5.73 22.43 -1.16
CA ALA A 193 -5.01 22.83 -2.37
C ALA A 193 -4.27 24.16 -2.21
N ARG A 194 -4.88 25.16 -1.55
CA ARG A 194 -4.22 26.42 -1.21
C ARG A 194 -3.03 26.19 -0.27
N GLN A 195 -3.22 25.41 0.79
CA GLN A 195 -2.17 25.08 1.75
C GLN A 195 -1.01 24.34 1.08
N ALA A 196 -1.32 23.40 0.19
CA ALA A 196 -0.33 22.61 -0.53
C ALA A 196 0.58 23.47 -1.43
N ARG A 197 0.19 24.69 -1.84
CA ARG A 197 1.08 25.60 -2.59
C ARG A 197 2.33 25.94 -1.81
N ASN A 198 2.24 26.09 -0.49
CA ASN A 198 3.40 26.26 0.36
C ASN A 198 4.05 24.88 0.65
N ARG A 199 5.11 24.56 -0.09
CA ARG A 199 5.83 23.28 0.04
C ARG A 199 6.46 23.09 1.42
N GLN A 200 6.99 24.14 2.04
CA GLN A 200 7.63 24.06 3.35
C GLN A 200 6.59 23.70 4.42
N MET A 201 5.46 24.42 4.44
CA MET A 201 4.36 24.15 5.35
C MET A 201 3.79 22.74 5.16
N TRP A 202 3.59 22.31 3.90
CA TRP A 202 3.09 20.96 3.60
C TRP A 202 4.06 19.88 4.06
N ASN A 203 5.36 20.05 3.82
CA ASN A 203 6.38 19.10 4.27
C ASN A 203 6.47 19.04 5.80
N ALA A 204 6.30 20.17 6.49
CA ALA A 204 6.21 20.20 7.94
C ALA A 204 4.99 19.41 8.44
N LYS A 205 3.82 19.55 7.81
CA LYS A 205 2.63 18.73 8.11
C LYS A 205 2.91 17.23 7.91
N VAL A 206 3.51 16.86 6.78
CA VAL A 206 3.89 15.47 6.49
C VAL A 206 4.81 14.91 7.58
N ASN A 207 5.82 15.67 8.00
CA ASN A 207 6.80 15.19 8.97
C ASN A 207 6.27 15.08 10.41
N LYS A 208 5.08 15.62 10.72
CA LYS A 208 4.43 15.46 12.02
C LYS A 208 3.79 14.08 12.23
N ILE A 209 3.61 13.29 11.17
CA ILE A 209 3.06 11.94 11.27
C ILE A 209 4.13 10.99 11.83
N ASN A 210 3.96 10.56 13.08
CA ASN A 210 4.82 9.62 13.81
C ASN A 210 4.30 8.18 13.77
#